data_AF-A0A560EC29-F1
#
_entry.id   AF-A0A560EC29-F1
#
_cell.length_a   1.000
_cell.length_b   1.000
_cell.length_c   1.000
_cell.angle_alpha   90.00
_cell.angle_beta   90.00
_cell.angle_gamma   90.00
#
_symmetry.space_group_name_H-M   'P 1'
#
loop_
_entity.id
_entity.type
_entity.pdbx_description
1 polymer ?
#
loop_
_entity_poly.entity_id
_entity_poly.type
_entity_poly.pdbx_seq_one_letter_code
_entity_poly.pdbx_strand_id
1 'polypeptide(L)'
;MISGLSSAALPYLRPASTSGSNATSTPGLTPVESTATDAATDSPGISVSQLKPLQGAKPISVADNPVLRDLMATNWLTTHGASAGQPSVSDDAPENTYAQVKVGGKVVATLYNGGSSTMTNEAAAAIGKLEDPPGLSGPDLAQWRADQYAARLGGTVEKASTAITQSQWTPRESRSTSYSREQLDAAFQAMLADGQRVMAQQQARYLSSRAQAGTSADVSV
;
A
#
# COMPACT_ATOMS: atom_id res chain seq x y z
N MET A 1 38.02 -28.94 -49.90
CA MET A 1 37.79 -28.13 -51.12
C MET A 1 36.36 -27.61 -51.07
N ILE A 2 36.21 -26.27 -51.16
CA ILE A 2 35.08 -25.43 -51.65
C ILE A 2 33.66 -25.71 -51.12
N SER A 3 33.09 -24.84 -50.25
CA SER A 3 32.29 -23.62 -50.56
C SER A 3 30.83 -23.96 -50.91
N GLY A 4 29.76 -23.30 -50.45
CA GLY A 4 29.51 -22.04 -49.74
C GLY A 4 28.06 -21.59 -50.08
N LEU A 5 27.62 -20.48 -49.46
CA LEU A 5 26.45 -19.60 -49.78
C LEU A 5 25.19 -19.65 -48.88
N SER A 6 25.23 -18.80 -47.85
CA SER A 6 24.40 -17.59 -47.59
C SER A 6 22.86 -17.53 -47.66
N SER A 7 22.35 -16.87 -46.60
CA SER A 7 21.24 -15.88 -46.50
C SER A 7 19.79 -16.35 -46.41
N ALA A 8 19.13 -16.02 -45.29
CA ALA A 8 18.17 -14.90 -45.21
C ALA A 8 17.65 -14.70 -43.78
N ALA A 9 17.69 -13.44 -43.32
CA ALA A 9 17.06 -12.97 -42.09
C ALA A 9 15.58 -12.63 -42.34
N LEU A 10 14.68 -12.95 -41.41
CA LEU A 10 13.43 -12.22 -41.24
C LEU A 10 13.02 -12.13 -39.75
N PRO A 11 12.56 -10.95 -39.29
CA PRO A 11 12.14 -10.69 -37.93
C PRO A 11 10.68 -11.11 -37.70
N TYR A 12 10.39 -11.76 -36.58
CA TYR A 12 9.02 -11.98 -36.13
C TYR A 12 8.45 -10.67 -35.57
N LEU A 13 7.73 -9.94 -36.42
CA LEU A 13 6.88 -8.82 -36.04
C LEU A 13 5.59 -9.34 -35.38
N ARG A 14 5.28 -8.80 -34.20
CA ARG A 14 4.05 -8.99 -33.43
C ARG A 14 2.92 -8.18 -34.09
N PRO A 15 1.77 -8.77 -34.46
CA PRO A 15 0.63 -7.99 -34.93
C PRO A 15 -0.03 -7.26 -33.75
N ALA A 16 -0.19 -5.95 -33.88
CA ALA A 16 -1.03 -5.12 -33.02
C ALA A 16 -2.48 -5.21 -33.51
N SER A 17 -3.38 -5.74 -32.68
CA SER A 17 -4.81 -5.74 -32.96
C SER A 17 -5.39 -4.35 -32.64
N THR A 18 -5.80 -3.62 -33.67
CA THR A 18 -6.78 -2.54 -33.56
C THR A 18 -8.08 -3.05 -34.18
N SER A 19 -9.16 -3.12 -33.39
CA SER A 19 -10.50 -3.38 -33.92
C SER A 19 -11.15 -2.05 -34.27
N GLY A 20 -11.22 -1.78 -35.57
CA GLY A 20 -12.09 -0.76 -36.16
C GLY A 20 -13.49 -1.33 -36.41
N SER A 21 -14.48 -0.47 -36.20
CA SER A 21 -15.93 -0.67 -36.24
C SER A 21 -16.47 -1.20 -37.57
N ASN A 22 -17.58 -1.94 -37.53
CA ASN A 22 -18.49 -2.08 -38.67
C ASN A 22 -19.94 -1.80 -38.23
N ALA A 23 -20.45 -0.68 -38.71
CA ALA A 23 -21.87 -0.32 -38.68
C ALA A 23 -22.58 -0.96 -39.88
N THR A 24 -23.71 -1.62 -39.63
CA THR A 24 -24.61 -2.12 -40.67
C THR A 24 -25.63 -1.04 -41.03
N SER A 25 -25.65 -0.64 -42.30
CA SER A 25 -26.62 0.30 -42.90
C SER A 25 -27.76 -0.45 -43.59
N THR A 26 -29.02 -0.01 -43.44
CA THR A 26 -30.05 0.11 -44.52
C THR A 26 -31.32 0.84 -44.00
N PRO A 27 -32.22 1.39 -44.85
CA PRO A 27 -32.16 2.79 -45.31
C PRO A 27 -33.49 3.59 -45.20
N GLY A 28 -33.41 4.91 -45.40
CA GLY A 28 -34.49 5.69 -46.03
C GLY A 28 -35.16 6.77 -45.16
N LEU A 29 -34.75 8.03 -45.35
CA LEU A 29 -35.55 9.13 -45.90
C LEU A 29 -34.72 10.43 -45.83
N THR A 30 -34.87 11.25 -46.87
CA THR A 30 -34.09 12.42 -47.30
C THR A 30 -34.16 13.65 -46.37
N PRO A 31 -33.25 14.63 -46.55
CA PRO A 31 -32.87 15.62 -45.54
C PRO A 31 -33.84 16.80 -45.46
N VAL A 32 -34.04 17.32 -44.25
CA VAL A 32 -34.63 18.65 -44.02
C VAL A 32 -33.58 19.50 -43.31
N GLU A 33 -33.26 20.62 -43.96
CA GLU A 33 -32.33 21.63 -43.50
C GLU A 33 -32.86 22.43 -42.29
N SER A 34 -31.91 22.98 -41.53
CA SER A 34 -32.02 24.17 -40.67
C SER A 34 -32.71 24.03 -39.31
N THR A 35 -31.92 23.96 -38.24
CA THR A 35 -31.68 25.12 -37.35
C THR A 35 -30.56 24.82 -36.36
N ALA A 36 -29.71 25.81 -36.13
CA ALA A 36 -28.57 25.76 -35.22
C ALA A 36 -29.01 25.40 -33.80
N THR A 37 -28.28 24.50 -33.14
CA THR A 37 -28.28 24.40 -31.68
C THR A 37 -26.88 24.03 -31.23
N ASP A 38 -26.34 24.90 -30.38
CA ASP A 38 -24.99 24.88 -29.83
C ASP A 38 -24.58 23.50 -29.30
N ALA A 39 -23.43 23.02 -29.76
CA ALA A 39 -22.75 21.88 -29.18
C ALA A 39 -22.20 22.29 -27.80
N ALA A 40 -22.96 22.00 -26.75
CA ALA A 40 -22.45 22.02 -25.39
C ALA A 40 -21.42 20.90 -25.22
N THR A 41 -20.16 21.28 -25.02
CA THR A 41 -19.06 20.41 -24.60
C THR A 41 -19.33 19.97 -23.16
N ASP A 42 -20.15 18.94 -22.97
CA ASP A 42 -20.46 18.40 -21.65
C ASP A 42 -19.29 17.54 -21.15
N SER A 43 -18.26 18.19 -20.60
CA SER A 43 -17.30 17.53 -19.72
C SER A 43 -17.94 17.40 -18.35
N PRO A 44 -17.91 16.22 -17.69
CA PRO A 44 -18.48 16.05 -16.35
C PRO A 44 -17.64 16.84 -15.34
N GLY A 45 -18.02 18.09 -15.13
CA GLY A 45 -17.39 19.02 -14.19
C GLY A 45 -18.45 19.85 -13.51
N ILE A 46 -18.47 19.83 -12.17
CA ILE A 46 -19.34 20.70 -11.38
C ILE A 46 -18.87 22.14 -11.60
N SER A 47 -19.74 23.00 -12.11
CA SER A 47 -19.44 24.42 -12.26
C SER A 47 -19.18 25.05 -10.89
N VAL A 48 -18.05 25.73 -10.72
CA VAL A 48 -17.66 26.38 -9.45
C VAL A 48 -18.75 27.34 -8.94
N SER A 49 -19.51 27.95 -9.85
CA SER A 49 -20.66 28.80 -9.57
C SER A 49 -21.82 28.09 -8.84
N GLN A 50 -21.86 26.75 -8.88
CA GLN A 50 -22.86 25.93 -8.20
C GLN A 50 -22.39 25.46 -6.81
N LEU A 51 -21.15 25.77 -6.42
CA LEU A 51 -20.65 25.44 -5.08
C LEU A 51 -21.16 26.44 -4.06
N LYS A 52 -21.91 25.96 -3.07
CA LYS A 52 -22.32 26.77 -1.92
C LYS A 52 -21.14 26.91 -0.95
N PRO A 53 -20.67 28.11 -0.63
CA PRO A 53 -19.57 28.29 0.32
C PRO A 53 -20.01 27.79 1.71
N LEU A 54 -19.11 27.06 2.37
CA LEU A 54 -19.29 26.67 3.76
C LEU A 54 -19.21 27.92 4.64
N GLN A 55 -20.37 28.51 4.97
CA GLN A 55 -20.44 29.64 5.89
C GLN A 55 -20.45 29.12 7.33
N GLY A 56 -19.59 29.68 8.18
CA GLY A 56 -19.56 29.40 9.63
C GLY A 56 -18.66 28.23 10.06
N ALA A 57 -18.00 27.53 9.14
CA ALA A 57 -16.97 26.56 9.51
C ALA A 57 -15.70 27.30 9.95
N LYS A 58 -15.31 27.16 11.22
CA LYS A 58 -14.00 27.60 11.68
C LYS A 58 -12.98 26.53 11.27
N PRO A 59 -12.00 26.85 10.41
CA PRO A 59 -10.93 25.92 10.13
C PRO A 59 -10.21 25.62 11.45
N ILE A 60 -10.14 24.34 11.82
CA ILE A 60 -9.33 23.91 12.94
C ILE A 60 -7.89 23.93 12.43
N SER A 61 -7.09 24.87 12.93
CA SER A 61 -5.66 24.84 12.69
C SER A 61 -5.06 23.67 13.45
N VAL A 62 -4.24 22.87 12.78
CA VAL A 62 -3.48 21.78 13.42
C VAL A 62 -2.59 22.33 14.53
N ALA A 63 -2.09 23.57 14.39
CA ALA A 63 -1.25 24.21 15.39
C ALA A 63 -1.99 24.49 16.72
N ASP A 64 -3.31 24.66 16.67
CA ASP A 64 -4.12 25.06 17.82
C ASP A 64 -4.63 23.86 18.63
N ASN A 65 -4.44 22.64 18.10
CA ASN A 65 -4.78 21.39 18.80
C ASN A 65 -3.49 20.61 19.12
N PRO A 66 -3.05 20.58 20.39
CA PRO A 66 -1.79 19.95 20.77
C PRO A 66 -1.76 18.45 20.46
N VAL A 67 -2.89 17.75 20.61
CA VAL A 67 -2.98 16.31 20.31
C VAL A 67 -2.83 16.05 18.82
N LEU A 68 -3.50 16.85 17.99
CA LEU A 68 -3.42 16.69 16.54
C LEU A 68 -2.02 17.06 16.01
N ARG A 69 -1.42 18.11 16.58
CA ARG A 69 -0.04 18.51 16.30
C ARG A 69 0.95 17.39 16.59
N ASP A 70 0.88 16.80 17.78
CA ASP A 70 1.80 15.75 18.21
C ASP A 70 1.59 14.46 17.40
N LEU A 71 0.35 14.15 17.04
CA LEU A 71 0.03 13.04 16.15
C LEU A 71 0.66 13.22 14.75
N MET A 72 0.54 14.42 14.16
CA MET A 72 1.14 14.70 12.85
C MET A 72 2.67 14.71 12.92
N ALA A 73 3.25 15.27 13.97
CA ALA A 73 4.69 15.24 14.21
C ALA A 73 5.23 13.81 14.38
N THR A 74 4.52 12.97 15.14
CA THR A 74 4.87 11.56 15.33
C THR A 74 4.80 10.81 14.02
N ASN A 75 3.74 11.00 13.23
CA ASN A 75 3.62 10.36 11.91
C ASN A 75 4.72 10.83 10.95
N TRP A 76 5.02 12.13 10.95
CA TRP A 76 6.12 12.70 10.17
C TRP A 76 7.46 12.07 10.57
N LEU A 77 7.75 11.93 11.88
CA LEU A 77 8.96 11.27 12.39
C LEU A 77 9.00 9.79 12.05
N THR A 78 7.89 9.08 12.10
CA THR A 78 7.83 7.68 11.67
C THR A 78 8.11 7.54 10.18
N THR A 79 7.57 8.44 9.37
CA THR A 79 7.74 8.41 7.91
C THR A 79 9.15 8.84 7.48
N HIS A 80 9.72 9.88 8.11
CA HIS A 80 11.03 10.43 7.77
C HIS A 80 12.18 9.84 8.60
N GLY A 81 11.86 9.16 9.70
CA GLY A 81 12.79 8.43 10.57
C GLY A 81 12.89 6.93 10.24
N ALA A 82 12.04 6.41 9.36
CA ALA A 82 12.33 5.17 8.63
C ALA A 82 13.41 5.50 7.58
N SER A 83 14.64 4.99 7.59
CA SER A 83 15.13 3.73 8.15
C SER A 83 16.64 3.80 8.39
N ALA A 84 17.05 3.76 9.66
CA ALA A 84 18.37 3.23 10.06
C ALA A 84 18.23 2.16 11.16
N GLY A 85 17.05 1.56 11.30
CA GLY A 85 16.92 0.24 11.89
C GLY A 85 17.38 -0.76 10.85
N GLN A 86 18.42 -1.53 11.16
CA GLN A 86 18.81 -2.73 10.43
C GLN A 86 17.57 -3.53 9.98
N PRO A 87 17.64 -4.27 8.85
CA PRO A 87 16.56 -5.18 8.47
C PRO A 87 16.29 -6.13 9.62
N SER A 88 15.25 -5.85 10.41
CA SER A 88 14.80 -6.76 11.43
C SER A 88 14.07 -7.86 10.69
N VAL A 89 14.67 -9.05 10.67
CA VAL A 89 13.99 -10.27 10.21
C VAL A 89 12.60 -10.30 10.84
N SER A 90 11.54 -10.41 10.04
CA SER A 90 10.17 -10.46 10.54
C SER A 90 9.97 -11.65 11.50
N ASP A 91 9.09 -11.51 12.48
CA ASP A 91 8.83 -12.61 13.43
C ASP A 91 8.25 -13.86 12.75
N ASP A 92 7.56 -13.69 11.62
CA ASP A 92 6.97 -14.74 10.80
C ASP A 92 7.91 -15.26 9.69
N ALA A 93 9.18 -14.85 9.72
CA ALA A 93 10.18 -15.34 8.78
C ALA A 93 10.44 -16.85 8.97
N PRO A 94 10.73 -17.61 7.90
CA PRO A 94 10.95 -19.06 7.97
C PRO A 94 12.02 -19.48 8.99
N GLU A 95 13.09 -18.70 9.14
CA GLU A 95 14.17 -18.89 10.10
C GLU A 95 13.72 -18.78 11.57
N ASN A 96 12.55 -18.20 11.83
CA ASN A 96 11.95 -18.09 13.15
C ASN A 96 10.90 -19.17 13.43
N THR A 97 10.74 -20.17 12.55
CA THR A 97 9.74 -21.23 12.77
C THR A 97 10.09 -22.04 14.02
N TYR A 98 9.13 -22.19 14.92
CA TYR A 98 9.20 -23.07 16.10
C TYR A 98 8.62 -24.45 15.78
N ALA A 99 7.39 -24.50 15.26
CA ALA A 99 6.71 -25.75 14.95
C ALA A 99 5.63 -25.56 13.89
N GLN A 100 5.21 -26.65 13.27
CA GLN A 100 4.05 -26.72 12.40
C GLN A 100 3.04 -27.72 12.97
N VAL A 101 1.76 -27.37 12.91
CA VAL A 101 0.66 -28.27 13.25
C VAL A 101 0.10 -28.83 11.96
N LYS A 102 0.06 -30.16 11.86
CA LYS A 102 -0.42 -30.88 10.67
C LYS A 102 -1.69 -31.66 10.99
N VAL A 103 -2.70 -31.54 10.12
CA VAL A 103 -3.93 -32.34 10.17
C VAL A 103 -4.04 -33.09 8.85
N GLY A 104 -4.11 -34.42 8.91
CA GLY A 104 -4.11 -35.25 7.70
C GLY A 104 -2.90 -35.02 6.78
N GLY A 105 -1.72 -34.74 7.36
CA GLY A 105 -0.48 -34.48 6.64
C GLY A 105 -0.34 -33.07 6.03
N LYS A 106 -1.35 -32.20 6.15
CA LYS A 106 -1.30 -30.81 5.68
C LYS A 106 -1.01 -29.86 6.81
N VAL A 107 -0.13 -28.88 6.59
CA VAL A 107 0.16 -27.81 7.55
C VAL A 107 -1.06 -26.91 7.66
N VAL A 108 -1.65 -26.83 8.85
CA VAL A 108 -2.81 -25.97 9.14
C VAL A 108 -2.46 -24.77 10.02
N ALA A 109 -1.35 -24.86 10.76
CA ALA A 109 -0.78 -23.74 11.50
C ALA A 109 0.75 -23.83 11.53
N THR A 110 1.41 -22.67 11.49
CA THR A 110 2.85 -22.48 11.68
C THR A 110 3.02 -21.56 12.87
N LEU A 111 3.85 -21.97 13.83
CA LEU A 111 4.17 -21.22 15.04
C LEU A 111 5.62 -20.79 15.00
N TYR A 112 5.88 -19.58 15.50
CA TYR A 112 7.20 -18.97 15.46
C TYR A 112 7.79 -18.82 16.86
N ASN A 113 9.12 -18.74 16.95
CA ASN A 113 9.88 -18.65 18.19
C ASN A 113 9.48 -17.44 19.05
N GLY A 114 8.94 -16.37 18.45
CA GLY A 114 8.40 -15.22 19.19
C GLY A 114 7.06 -15.48 19.90
N GLY A 115 6.46 -16.65 19.69
CA GLY A 115 5.15 -17.01 20.19
C GLY A 115 4.03 -16.76 19.19
N SER A 116 4.23 -15.98 18.14
CA SER A 116 3.23 -15.72 17.09
C SER A 116 2.89 -16.99 16.29
N SER A 117 1.74 -16.98 15.62
CA SER A 117 1.31 -18.10 14.76
C SER A 117 0.52 -17.62 13.56
N THR A 118 0.72 -18.29 12.43
CA THR A 118 -0.07 -18.17 11.20
C THR A 118 -0.87 -19.46 11.03
N MET A 119 -2.13 -19.38 10.62
CA MET A 119 -2.97 -20.57 10.41
C MET A 119 -4.00 -20.36 9.30
N THR A 120 -4.60 -21.44 8.81
CA THR A 120 -5.70 -21.35 7.84
C THR A 120 -6.98 -20.85 8.50
N ASN A 121 -7.89 -20.29 7.71
CA ASN A 121 -9.16 -19.78 8.22
C ASN A 121 -10.02 -20.89 8.84
N GLU A 122 -9.98 -22.09 8.28
CA GLU A 122 -10.67 -23.26 8.81
C GLU A 122 -10.11 -23.67 10.17
N ALA A 123 -8.78 -23.67 10.31
CA ALA A 123 -8.12 -23.96 11.59
C ALA A 123 -8.46 -22.90 12.65
N ALA A 124 -8.44 -21.62 12.28
CA ALA A 124 -8.84 -20.53 13.17
C ALA A 124 -10.30 -20.67 13.64
N ALA A 125 -11.22 -21.02 12.73
CA ALA A 125 -12.62 -21.24 13.06
C ALA A 125 -12.82 -22.43 14.01
N ALA A 126 -12.06 -23.52 13.81
CA ALA A 126 -12.14 -24.72 14.64
C ALA A 126 -11.52 -24.52 16.04
N ILE A 127 -10.42 -23.77 16.15
CA ILE A 127 -9.81 -23.43 17.46
C ILE A 127 -10.75 -22.53 18.27
N GLY A 128 -11.40 -21.58 17.61
CA GLY A 128 -12.32 -20.62 18.23
C GLY A 128 -11.59 -19.65 19.16
N LYS A 129 -12.24 -19.29 20.28
CA LYS A 129 -11.59 -18.47 21.31
C LYS A 129 -10.58 -19.30 22.09
N LEU A 130 -9.30 -18.94 21.94
CA LEU A 130 -8.21 -19.42 22.77
C LEU A 130 -7.52 -18.21 23.38
N GLU A 131 -7.47 -18.16 24.71
CA GLU A 131 -6.77 -17.12 25.46
C GLU A 131 -5.42 -17.67 25.91
N ASP A 132 -4.37 -16.90 25.64
CA ASP A 132 -3.03 -17.29 26.07
C ASP A 132 -2.89 -17.21 27.59
N PRO A 133 -2.10 -18.09 28.20
CA PRO A 133 -1.81 -18.00 29.61
C PRO A 133 -1.07 -16.70 29.92
N PRO A 134 -1.43 -16.00 31.01
CA PRO A 134 -0.70 -14.81 31.40
C PRO A 134 0.76 -15.16 31.74
N GLY A 135 1.69 -14.34 31.26
CA GLY A 135 3.11 -14.49 31.56
C GLY A 135 3.89 -15.43 30.64
N LEU A 136 3.23 -16.14 29.72
CA LEU A 136 3.94 -16.88 28.65
C LEU A 136 4.35 -15.94 27.51
N SER A 137 5.55 -16.16 26.99
CA SER A 137 6.09 -15.45 25.83
C SER A 137 7.12 -16.32 25.10
N GLY A 138 7.52 -15.93 23.89
CA GLY A 138 8.60 -16.60 23.18
C GLY A 138 8.32 -18.09 22.88
N PRO A 139 9.35 -18.95 22.90
CA PRO A 139 9.22 -20.38 22.61
C PRO A 139 8.28 -21.14 23.53
N ASP A 140 8.15 -20.75 24.79
CA ASP A 140 7.22 -21.42 25.72
C ASP A 140 5.76 -21.14 25.32
N LEU A 141 5.46 -19.91 24.90
CA LEU A 141 4.14 -19.58 24.33
C LEU A 141 3.90 -20.32 23.01
N ALA A 142 4.92 -20.39 22.15
CA ALA A 142 4.83 -21.12 20.88
C ALA A 142 4.54 -22.61 21.13
N GLN A 143 5.21 -23.23 22.09
CA GLN A 143 4.97 -24.61 22.48
C GLN A 143 3.55 -24.81 22.98
N TRP A 144 3.13 -23.99 23.94
CA TRP A 144 1.78 -24.07 24.50
C TRP A 144 0.71 -23.98 23.42
N ARG A 145 0.83 -23.00 22.50
CA ARG A 145 -0.10 -22.86 21.36
C ARG A 145 -0.06 -24.06 20.43
N ALA A 146 1.11 -24.62 20.13
CA ALA A 146 1.24 -25.78 19.26
C ALA A 146 0.48 -26.97 19.84
N ASP A 147 0.64 -27.21 21.15
CA ASP A 147 -0.05 -28.29 21.87
C ASP A 147 -1.57 -28.07 21.88
N GLN A 148 -2.03 -26.83 22.14
CA GLN A 148 -3.46 -26.50 22.11
C GLN A 148 -4.07 -26.64 20.71
N TYR A 149 -3.36 -26.21 19.67
CA TYR A 149 -3.83 -26.32 18.29
C TYR A 149 -3.92 -27.78 17.87
N ALA A 150 -2.90 -28.59 18.15
CA ALA A 150 -2.93 -30.01 17.84
C ALA A 150 -4.07 -30.74 18.57
N ALA A 151 -4.28 -30.44 19.86
CA ALA A 151 -5.35 -31.04 20.66
C ALA A 151 -6.75 -30.70 20.13
N ARG A 152 -6.98 -29.44 19.70
CA ARG A 152 -8.29 -28.98 19.22
C ARG A 152 -8.57 -29.39 17.78
N LEU A 153 -7.53 -29.46 16.94
CA LEU A 153 -7.66 -29.78 15.52
C LEU A 153 -7.52 -31.29 15.23
N GLY A 154 -7.18 -32.10 16.24
CA GLY A 154 -6.86 -33.52 16.05
C GLY A 154 -5.60 -33.72 15.18
N GLY A 155 -4.65 -32.79 15.29
CA GLY A 155 -3.42 -32.76 14.50
C GLY A 155 -2.19 -33.27 15.25
N THR A 156 -1.05 -33.22 14.58
CA THR A 156 0.27 -33.50 15.16
C THR A 156 1.16 -32.26 15.11
N VAL A 157 1.97 -32.06 16.14
CA VAL A 157 3.00 -31.01 16.18
C VAL A 157 4.29 -31.56 15.59
N GLU A 158 4.84 -30.86 14.61
CA GLU A 158 6.17 -31.12 14.03
C GLU A 158 7.09 -29.95 14.36
N LYS A 159 8.07 -30.20 15.23
CA LYS A 159 9.03 -29.18 15.66
C LYS A 159 10.03 -28.89 14.53
N ALA A 160 10.27 -27.62 14.24
CA ALA A 160 11.22 -27.21 13.21
C ALA A 160 12.67 -27.32 13.69
N SER A 161 13.62 -27.46 12.76
CA SER A 161 15.06 -27.42 13.06
C SER A 161 15.53 -26.05 13.56
N THR A 162 14.75 -25.00 13.29
CA THR A 162 14.96 -23.61 13.72
C THR A 162 14.35 -23.32 15.10
N ALA A 163 13.72 -24.31 15.74
CA ALA A 163 13.11 -24.13 17.05
C ALA A 163 14.19 -23.88 18.11
N ILE A 164 14.07 -22.77 18.84
CA ILE A 164 14.96 -22.44 19.95
C ILE A 164 14.27 -22.68 21.29
N THR A 165 15.06 -22.76 22.36
CA THR A 165 14.56 -22.84 23.74
C THR A 165 14.24 -21.45 24.30
N GLN A 166 13.42 -21.38 25.35
CA GLN A 166 13.14 -20.12 26.05
C GLN A 166 14.42 -19.40 26.51
N SER A 167 15.41 -20.15 27.00
CA SER A 167 16.71 -19.61 27.42
C SER A 167 17.55 -19.03 26.28
N GLN A 168 17.33 -19.46 25.03
CA GLN A 168 18.00 -18.93 23.85
C GLN A 168 17.24 -17.76 23.24
N TRP A 169 15.95 -17.60 23.58
CA TRP A 169 15.13 -16.54 23.05
C TRP A 169 15.42 -15.22 23.75
N THR A 170 15.64 -14.20 22.94
CA THR A 170 15.75 -12.81 23.40
C THR A 170 14.54 -12.07 22.87
N PRO A 171 13.73 -11.44 23.75
CA PRO A 171 12.64 -10.58 23.30
C PRO A 171 13.19 -9.53 22.35
N ARG A 172 12.55 -9.38 21.19
CA ARG A 172 12.89 -8.26 20.31
C ARG A 172 12.53 -6.97 21.05
N GLU A 173 13.43 -5.99 21.00
CA GLU A 173 13.11 -4.65 21.47
C GLU A 173 11.93 -4.12 20.66
N SER A 174 10.77 -4.07 21.32
CA SER A 174 9.65 -3.30 20.82
C SER A 174 10.10 -1.85 20.88
N ARG A 175 10.52 -1.30 19.74
CA ARG A 175 10.85 0.13 19.62
C ARG A 175 9.57 0.92 19.87
N SER A 176 9.26 1.13 21.13
CA SER A 176 8.36 2.18 21.58
C SER A 176 9.18 3.45 21.50
N THR A 177 9.26 4.03 20.30
CA THR A 177 9.97 5.30 20.11
C THR A 177 9.19 6.38 20.87
N SER A 178 9.59 6.66 22.10
CA SER A 178 9.13 7.84 22.82
C SER A 178 9.89 9.05 22.29
N TYR A 179 9.18 9.93 21.59
CA TYR A 179 9.76 11.18 21.12
C TYR A 179 9.72 12.24 22.22
N SER A 180 10.82 12.98 22.38
CA SER A 180 10.85 14.14 23.27
C SER A 180 9.97 15.27 22.72
N ARG A 181 9.57 16.21 23.58
CA ARG A 181 8.78 17.38 23.15
C ARG A 181 9.52 18.17 22.08
N GLU A 182 10.83 18.33 22.24
CA GLU A 182 11.69 19.02 21.28
C GLU A 182 11.73 18.31 19.92
N GLN A 183 11.75 16.97 19.92
CA GLN A 183 11.70 16.18 18.69
C GLN A 183 10.36 16.34 17.97
N LEU A 184 9.24 16.30 18.70
CA LEU A 184 7.91 16.50 18.13
C LEU A 184 7.75 17.94 17.61
N ASP A 185 8.25 18.93 18.34
CA ASP A 185 8.17 20.32 17.92
C ASP A 185 9.02 20.58 16.66
N ALA A 186 10.24 20.05 16.60
CA ALA A 186 11.11 20.13 15.43
C ALA A 186 10.51 19.41 14.21
N ALA A 187 9.94 18.23 14.41
CA ALA A 187 9.25 17.47 13.37
C ALA A 187 8.05 18.21 12.81
N PHE A 188 7.26 18.83 13.68
CA PHE A 188 6.12 19.62 13.24
C PHE A 188 6.55 20.84 12.39
N GLN A 189 7.62 21.53 12.80
CA GLN A 189 8.18 22.63 12.03
C GLN A 189 8.74 22.16 10.67
N ALA A 190 9.44 21.03 10.65
CA ALA A 190 9.96 20.43 9.42
C ALA A 190 8.82 20.05 8.46
N MET A 191 7.72 19.48 8.98
CA MET A 191 6.53 19.14 8.21
C MET A 191 5.90 20.38 7.56
N LEU A 192 5.76 21.49 8.30
CA LEU A 192 5.22 22.72 7.75
C LEU A 192 6.12 23.31 6.66
N ALA A 193 7.43 23.31 6.88
CA ALA A 193 8.41 23.80 5.91
C ALA A 193 8.42 22.96 4.62
N ASP A 194 8.30 21.63 4.74
CA ASP A 194 8.21 20.74 3.59
C ASP A 194 6.91 20.95 2.81
N GLY A 195 5.77 21.04 3.51
CA GLY A 195 4.48 21.37 2.89
C GLY A 195 4.52 22.68 2.10
N GLN A 196 5.14 23.72 2.65
CA GLN A 196 5.33 24.99 1.94
C GLN A 196 6.18 24.85 0.67
N ARG A 197 7.26 24.07 0.72
CA ARG A 197 8.10 23.79 -0.46
C ARG A 197 7.33 23.04 -1.54
N VAL A 198 6.58 22.01 -1.16
CA VAL A 198 5.75 21.23 -2.11
C VAL A 198 4.71 22.12 -2.78
N MET A 199 4.03 22.98 -2.02
CA MET A 199 3.06 23.93 -2.58
C MET A 199 3.71 24.94 -3.53
N ALA A 200 4.87 25.49 -3.17
CA ALA A 200 5.61 26.41 -4.04
C ALA A 200 6.04 25.74 -5.35
N GLN A 201 6.49 24.48 -5.30
CA GLN A 201 6.83 23.70 -6.50
C GLN A 201 5.60 23.41 -7.37
N GLN A 202 4.45 23.08 -6.76
CA GLN A 202 3.21 22.86 -7.50
C GLN A 202 2.74 24.15 -8.19
N GLN A 203 2.74 25.29 -7.48
CA GLN A 203 2.39 26.58 -8.07
C GLN A 203 3.31 26.96 -9.22
N ALA A 204 4.63 26.74 -9.08
CA ALA A 204 5.58 26.96 -10.16
C ALA A 204 5.23 26.08 -11.39
N ARG A 205 4.91 24.79 -11.18
CA ARG A 205 4.49 23.88 -12.26
C ARG A 205 3.21 24.36 -12.96
N TYR A 206 2.20 24.79 -12.20
CA TYR A 206 0.96 25.34 -12.77
C TYR A 206 1.18 26.62 -13.59
N LEU A 207 2.04 27.52 -13.10
CA LEU A 207 2.40 28.73 -13.82
C LEU A 207 3.20 28.43 -15.09
N SER A 208 4.15 27.50 -15.03
CA SER A 208 4.92 27.04 -16.20
C SER A 208 4.03 26.34 -17.24
N SER A 209 3.06 25.52 -16.83
CA SER A 209 2.11 24.90 -17.78
C SER A 209 1.19 25.91 -18.45
N ARG A 210 0.81 26.98 -17.73
CA ARG A 210 0.01 28.08 -18.30
C ARG A 210 0.81 28.91 -19.31
N ALA A 211 2.11 29.12 -19.07
CA ALA A 211 2.98 29.85 -19.98
C ALA A 211 3.21 29.09 -21.30
N GLN A 212 3.32 27.75 -21.27
CA GLN A 212 3.48 26.95 -22.50
C GLN A 212 2.21 26.87 -23.36
N ALA A 213 1.02 26.98 -22.76
CA ALA A 213 -0.25 26.99 -23.50
C ALA A 213 -0.53 28.32 -24.23
N GLY A 214 0.26 29.38 -23.98
CA GLY A 214 0.05 30.71 -24.55
C GLY A 214 0.97 31.10 -25.71
N THR A 215 1.96 30.28 -26.08
CA THR A 215 3.01 30.66 -27.05
C THR A 215 2.78 30.13 -28.47
N SER A 216 1.53 29.83 -28.85
CA SER A 216 1.18 29.35 -30.19
C SER A 216 0.02 30.16 -30.79
N ALA A 217 0.13 31.48 -30.73
CA ALA A 217 -0.68 32.39 -31.55
C ALA A 217 0.26 33.42 -32.18
N ASP A 218 1.10 32.94 -33.10
CA ASP A 218 1.80 33.80 -34.05
C ASP A 218 0.79 34.13 -35.17
N VAL A 219 0.31 35.38 -35.16
CA VAL A 219 -0.58 35.92 -36.19
C VAL A 219 0.31 36.48 -37.29
N SER A 220 0.48 35.71 -38.37
CA SER A 220 1.06 36.24 -39.61
C SER A 220 0.00 37.00 -40.39
N VAL A 221 0.38 38.24 -40.73
CA VAL A 221 -0.32 39.25 -41.54
C VAL A 221 -0.44 38.82 -43.00
#